data_AF-A0A4U3A012-F1
#
_entry.id   AF-A0A4U3A012-F1
#
_cell.length_a   1.000
_cell.length_b   1.000
_cell.length_c   1.000
_cell.angle_alpha   90.00
_cell.angle_beta   90.00
_cell.angle_gamma   90.00
#
_symmetry.space_group_name_H-M   'P 1'
#
loop_
_entity.id
_entity.type
_entity.pdbx_description
1 polymer ?
#
loop_
_entity_poly.entity_id
_entity_poly.type
_entity_poly.pdbx_seq_one_letter_code
_entity_poly.pdbx_strand_id
1 'polypeptide(L)'
;MFRNIHNFLSNLNKIPFILLMTIISFLITIPLNLFLPPSQANPSINESIIEHILLVLIIAPFLETLLFQKVLFFILQLSSFISERNILTILIASMIFGLTHQFDITYIAAATLMGIVFNYSYSIYQEKNYNDPKSMSAFWIVFWIHELHNTIAFLIIEFGQKL
;
A
#
# COMPACT_ATOMS: atom_id res chain seq x y z
N MET A 1 8.76 -15.20 16.18
CA MET A 1 7.62 -15.12 15.25
C MET A 1 7.87 -14.13 14.11
N PHE A 2 8.03 -12.82 14.38
CA PHE A 2 8.25 -11.79 13.34
C PHE A 2 9.41 -12.08 12.38
N ARG A 3 10.57 -12.54 12.89
CA ARG A 3 11.71 -12.93 12.05
C ARG A 3 11.37 -14.07 11.07
N ASN A 4 10.57 -15.04 11.50
CA ASN A 4 10.19 -16.17 10.64
C ASN A 4 9.24 -15.72 9.53
N ILE A 5 8.30 -14.82 9.84
CA ILE A 5 7.40 -14.21 8.86
C ILE A 5 8.19 -13.39 7.85
N HIS A 6 9.10 -12.54 8.33
CA HIS A 6 9.98 -11.76 7.47
C HIS A 6 10.80 -12.67 6.55
N ASN A 7 11.47 -13.69 7.10
CA ASN A 7 12.26 -14.64 6.31
C ASN A 7 11.39 -15.37 5.27
N PHE A 8 10.18 -15.79 5.63
CA PHE A 8 9.25 -16.42 4.70
C PHE A 8 8.92 -15.47 3.53
N LEU A 9 8.47 -14.26 3.83
CA LEU A 9 8.10 -13.26 2.82
C LEU A 9 9.30 -12.84 1.94
N SER A 10 10.46 -12.64 2.55
CA SER A 10 11.70 -12.31 1.84
C SER A 10 12.18 -13.44 0.93
N ASN A 11 11.76 -14.69 1.12
CA ASN A 11 12.09 -15.80 0.22
C ASN A 11 11.03 -16.07 -0.85
N LEU A 12 9.86 -15.41 -0.80
CA LEU A 12 8.84 -15.59 -1.84
C LEU A 12 9.29 -15.00 -3.18
N ASN A 13 8.91 -15.70 -4.25
CA ASN A 13 8.97 -15.18 -5.61
C ASN A 13 8.00 -14.00 -5.78
N LYS A 14 8.26 -13.15 -6.79
CA LYS A 14 7.51 -11.91 -7.02
C LYS A 14 5.99 -12.09 -7.15
N ILE A 15 5.53 -13.08 -7.91
CA ILE A 15 4.10 -13.31 -8.14
C ILE A 15 3.37 -13.70 -6.84
N PRO A 16 3.75 -14.79 -6.13
CA PRO A 16 3.08 -15.15 -4.89
C PRO A 16 3.23 -14.09 -3.81
N PHE A 17 4.35 -13.35 -3.79
CA PHE A 17 4.52 -12.22 -2.88
C PHE A 17 3.47 -11.12 -3.16
N ILE A 18 3.35 -10.67 -4.42
CA ILE A 18 2.37 -9.63 -4.80
C ILE A 18 0.95 -10.09 -4.40
N LEU A 19 0.55 -11.29 -4.78
CA LEU A 19 -0.79 -11.82 -4.47
C LEU A 19 -1.05 -11.91 -2.96
N LEU A 20 -0.08 -12.41 -2.19
CA LEU A 20 -0.21 -12.51 -0.75
C LEU A 20 -0.31 -11.13 -0.09
N MET A 21 0.52 -10.18 -0.50
CA MET A 21 0.49 -8.82 0.07
C MET A 21 -0.79 -8.08 -0.32
N THR A 22 -1.34 -8.32 -1.51
CA THR A 22 -2.67 -7.81 -1.89
C THR A 22 -3.78 -8.43 -1.04
N ILE A 23 -3.74 -9.72 -0.72
CA ILE A 23 -4.71 -10.33 0.20
C ILE A 23 -4.59 -9.70 1.60
N ILE A 24 -3.36 -9.53 2.09
CA ILE A 24 -3.09 -8.91 3.39
C ILE A 24 -3.61 -7.47 3.45
N SER A 25 -3.53 -6.69 2.36
CA SER A 25 -4.04 -5.31 2.36
C SER A 25 -5.55 -5.21 2.57
N PHE A 26 -6.33 -6.23 2.17
CA PHE A 26 -7.74 -6.33 2.53
C PHE A 26 -7.95 -6.88 3.94
N LEU A 27 -7.25 -7.96 4.31
CA LEU A 27 -7.48 -8.60 5.61
C LEU A 27 -7.13 -7.69 6.80
N ILE A 28 -6.10 -6.87 6.67
CA ILE A 28 -5.63 -6.01 7.76
C ILE A 28 -6.62 -4.89 8.11
N THR A 29 -7.48 -4.50 7.17
CA THR A 29 -8.45 -3.41 7.38
C THR A 29 -9.79 -3.91 7.93
N ILE A 30 -10.15 -5.18 7.76
CA ILE A 30 -11.41 -5.77 8.25
C ILE A 30 -11.69 -5.46 9.73
N PRO A 31 -10.73 -5.58 10.66
CA PRO A 31 -10.98 -5.31 12.07
C PRO A 31 -11.44 -3.87 12.36
N LEU A 32 -11.15 -2.89 11.48
CA LEU A 32 -11.56 -1.51 11.67
C LEU A 32 -13.09 -1.36 11.74
N ASN A 33 -13.83 -2.22 11.02
CA ASN A 33 -15.30 -2.23 11.01
C ASN A 33 -15.92 -2.56 12.37
N LEU A 34 -15.14 -3.11 13.30
CA LEU A 34 -15.60 -3.42 14.66
C LEU A 34 -15.44 -2.23 15.62
N PHE A 35 -14.57 -1.27 15.31
CA PHE A 35 -14.12 -0.24 16.25
C PHE A 35 -14.36 1.19 15.77
N LEU A 36 -14.51 1.40 14.45
CA LEU A 36 -14.63 2.71 13.83
C LEU A 36 -15.96 2.84 13.09
N PRO A 37 -16.48 4.08 12.91
CA PRO A 37 -17.70 4.31 12.15
C PRO A 37 -17.55 3.83 10.70
N PRO A 38 -18.65 3.47 10.02
CA PRO A 38 -18.60 3.17 8.58
C PRO A 38 -17.94 4.32 7.82
N SER A 39 -16.99 3.99 6.95
CA SER A 39 -16.36 5.02 6.11
C SER A 39 -17.39 5.62 5.16
N GLN A 40 -17.30 6.93 4.97
CA GLN A 40 -18.12 7.62 3.98
C GLN A 40 -17.64 7.24 2.59
N ALA A 41 -18.60 7.11 1.67
CA ALA A 41 -18.27 6.75 0.30
C ALA A 41 -17.41 7.85 -0.34
N ASN A 42 -16.36 7.45 -1.07
CA ASN A 42 -15.47 8.40 -1.75
C ASN A 42 -16.30 9.27 -2.71
N PRO A 43 -16.22 10.61 -2.65
CA PRO A 43 -16.97 11.51 -3.53
C PRO A 43 -16.74 11.29 -5.04
N SER A 44 -15.73 10.50 -5.43
CA SER A 44 -15.49 10.06 -6.81
C SER A 44 -16.63 9.22 -7.41
N ILE A 45 -17.64 8.82 -6.64
CA ILE A 45 -18.87 8.15 -7.14
C ILE A 45 -19.62 8.97 -8.19
N ASN A 46 -19.38 10.29 -8.26
CA ASN A 46 -20.01 11.16 -9.27
C ASN A 46 -19.17 11.33 -10.55
N GLU A 47 -17.98 10.75 -10.64
CA GLU A 47 -17.14 10.78 -11.84
C GLU A 47 -17.59 9.73 -12.87
N SER A 48 -17.26 9.95 -14.14
CA SER A 48 -17.51 8.92 -15.16
C SER A 48 -16.63 7.70 -14.91
N ILE A 49 -17.09 6.51 -15.32
CA ILE A 49 -16.31 5.27 -15.19
C ILE A 49 -14.92 5.37 -15.86
N ILE A 50 -14.81 6.17 -16.92
CA ILE A 50 -13.54 6.40 -17.63
C ILE A 50 -12.59 7.25 -16.79
N GLU A 51 -13.09 8.33 -16.17
CA GLU A 51 -12.30 9.16 -15.25
C GLU A 51 -11.85 8.35 -14.04
N HIS A 52 -12.75 7.55 -13.45
CA HIS A 52 -12.44 6.69 -12.33
C HIS A 52 -11.31 5.69 -12.67
N ILE A 53 -11.37 5.04 -13.83
CA ILE A 53 -10.31 4.14 -14.30
C ILE A 53 -8.98 4.89 -14.47
N LEU A 54 -8.96 6.04 -15.15
CA LEU A 54 -7.72 6.75 -15.41
C LEU A 54 -7.07 7.30 -14.13
N LEU A 55 -7.88 7.91 -13.26
CA LEU A 55 -7.38 8.56 -12.05
C LEU A 55 -7.03 7.53 -10.97
N VAL A 56 -7.91 6.57 -10.67
CA VAL A 56 -7.77 5.68 -9.50
C VAL A 56 -7.00 4.40 -9.81
N LEU A 57 -7.00 3.92 -11.07
CA LEU A 57 -6.32 2.68 -11.47
C LEU A 57 -5.05 2.91 -12.30
N ILE A 58 -4.67 4.15 -12.63
CA ILE A 58 -3.45 4.35 -13.42
C ILE A 58 -2.62 5.47 -12.81
N ILE A 59 -3.18 6.67 -12.74
CA ILE A 59 -2.42 7.86 -12.35
C ILE A 59 -2.12 7.85 -10.85
N ALA A 60 -3.14 7.67 -10.00
CA ALA A 60 -2.97 7.72 -8.55
C ALA A 60 -2.04 6.62 -8.02
N PRO A 61 -2.22 5.32 -8.35
CA PRO A 61 -1.35 4.26 -7.81
C PRO A 61 0.11 4.47 -8.20
N PHE A 62 0.37 4.95 -9.42
CA PHE A 62 1.72 5.25 -9.87
C PHE A 62 2.35 6.42 -9.09
N LEU A 63 1.64 7.56 -9.01
CA LEU A 63 2.14 8.76 -8.34
C LEU A 63 2.28 8.57 -6.83
N GLU A 64 1.31 7.90 -6.21
CA GLU A 64 1.33 7.61 -4.77
C GLU A 64 2.48 6.66 -4.43
N THR A 65 2.66 5.58 -5.20
CA THR A 65 3.79 4.66 -4.98
C THR A 65 5.13 5.38 -5.15
N LEU A 66 5.22 6.29 -6.12
CA LEU A 66 6.42 7.09 -6.35
C LEU A 66 6.68 8.04 -5.17
N LEU A 67 5.66 8.76 -4.73
CA LEU A 67 5.80 9.78 -3.69
C LEU A 67 6.02 9.17 -2.31
N PHE A 68 5.17 8.22 -1.90
CA PHE A 68 5.13 7.74 -0.53
C PHE A 68 6.04 6.54 -0.27
N GLN A 69 6.21 5.63 -1.23
CA GLN A 69 7.08 4.48 -1.06
C GLN A 69 8.50 4.72 -1.57
N LYS A 70 8.71 5.51 -2.62
CA LYS A 70 10.07 5.79 -3.12
C LYS A 70 10.66 7.07 -2.55
N VAL A 71 10.03 8.23 -2.80
CA VAL A 71 10.59 9.54 -2.45
C VAL A 71 10.59 9.76 -0.95
N LEU A 72 9.46 9.60 -0.27
CA LEU A 72 9.34 9.80 1.17
C LEU A 72 10.23 8.81 1.94
N PHE A 73 10.23 7.54 1.54
CA PHE A 73 11.09 6.52 2.15
C PHE A 73 12.57 6.90 2.05
N PHE A 74 13.02 7.39 0.88
CA PHE A 74 14.37 7.93 0.69
C PHE A 74 14.65 9.14 1.60
N ILE A 75 13.75 10.12 1.64
CA ILE A 75 13.91 11.32 2.48
C ILE A 75 14.05 10.94 3.95
N LEU A 76 13.22 10.03 4.45
CA LEU A 76 13.28 9.56 5.83
C LEU A 76 14.62 8.87 6.13
N GLN A 77 15.17 8.12 5.17
CA GLN A 77 16.49 7.47 5.30
C GLN A 77 17.67 8.45 5.22
N LEU A 78 17.49 9.74 4.91
CA LEU A 78 18.56 10.74 4.99
C LEU A 78 18.91 11.11 6.44
N SER A 79 18.00 10.88 7.39
CA SER A 79 18.24 11.08 8.81
C SER A 79 18.99 9.89 9.39
N SER A 80 20.17 10.12 9.98
CA SER A 80 20.97 9.06 10.62
C SER A 80 20.22 8.32 11.73
N PHE A 81 19.30 9.02 12.43
CA PHE A 81 18.49 8.40 13.48
C PHE A 81 17.45 7.41 12.92
N ILE A 82 16.93 7.69 11.73
CA ILE A 82 15.86 6.91 11.09
C ILE A 82 16.44 5.83 10.17
N SER A 83 17.56 6.10 9.49
CA SER A 83 18.18 5.20 8.52
C SER A 83 18.57 3.84 9.11
N GLU A 84 18.88 3.79 10.41
CA GLU A 84 19.19 2.54 11.13
C GLU A 84 17.94 1.75 11.55
N ARG A 85 16.73 2.29 11.31
CA ARG A 85 15.46 1.80 11.84
C ARG A 85 14.40 1.69 10.75
N ASN A 86 14.52 0.68 9.89
CA ASN A 86 13.55 0.42 8.79
C ASN A 86 12.09 0.41 9.27
N ILE A 87 11.81 -0.13 10.46
CA ILE A 87 10.47 -0.13 11.06
C ILE A 87 9.94 1.29 11.28
N LEU A 88 10.79 2.22 11.74
CA LEU A 88 10.40 3.61 11.95
C LEU A 88 10.08 4.30 10.62
N THR A 89 10.89 4.07 9.59
CA THR A 89 10.61 4.56 8.22
C THR A 89 9.27 4.06 7.72
N ILE A 90 8.99 2.76 7.88
CA ILE A 90 7.71 2.15 7.48
C ILE A 90 6.56 2.84 8.23
N LEU A 91 6.62 2.94 9.55
CA LEU A 91 5.53 3.49 10.35
C LEU A 91 5.27 4.97 10.00
N ILE A 92 6.31 5.79 9.91
CA ILE A 92 6.16 7.22 9.59
C ILE A 92 5.60 7.40 8.17
N ALA A 93 6.16 6.71 7.18
CA ALA A 93 5.70 6.81 5.80
C ALA A 93 4.23 6.36 5.67
N SER A 94 3.82 5.32 6.40
CA SER A 94 2.44 4.83 6.39
C SER A 94 1.46 5.78 7.08
N MET A 95 1.87 6.42 8.17
CA MET A 95 1.07 7.44 8.83
C MET A 95 0.88 8.64 7.91
N ILE A 96 1.94 9.12 7.27
CA ILE A 96 1.85 10.23 6.30
C ILE A 96 0.94 9.86 5.13
N PHE A 97 1.09 8.65 4.57
CA PHE A 97 0.21 8.14 3.51
C PHE A 97 -1.26 8.14 3.93
N GLY A 98 -1.61 7.64 5.12
CA GLY A 98 -2.99 7.68 5.60
C GLY A 98 -3.49 9.11 5.86
N LEU A 99 -2.65 9.99 6.39
CA LEU A 99 -3.01 11.38 6.69
C LEU A 99 -3.24 12.24 5.43
N THR A 100 -2.78 11.83 4.25
CA THR A 100 -3.11 12.49 2.97
C THR A 100 -4.46 12.03 2.39
N HIS A 101 -5.09 11.02 2.98
CA HIS A 101 -6.35 10.43 2.56
C HIS A 101 -7.52 10.90 3.44
N GLN A 102 -7.74 12.23 3.48
CA GLN A 102 -8.59 12.90 4.46
C GLN A 102 -10.10 12.88 4.14
N PHE A 103 -10.69 11.69 4.06
CA PHE A 103 -12.14 11.55 3.92
C PHE A 103 -12.83 11.45 5.28
N ASP A 104 -12.46 10.42 6.05
CA ASP A 104 -12.93 10.20 7.41
C ASP A 104 -11.88 9.40 8.21
N ILE A 105 -12.09 9.29 9.53
CA ILE A 105 -11.12 8.62 10.41
C ILE A 105 -10.91 7.14 10.07
N THR A 106 -11.95 6.45 9.61
CA THR A 106 -11.90 5.04 9.21
C THR A 106 -11.09 4.88 7.94
N TYR A 107 -11.29 5.78 6.97
CA TYR A 107 -10.54 5.79 5.73
C TYR A 107 -9.05 6.13 5.98
N ILE A 108 -8.76 7.13 6.81
CA ILE A 108 -7.38 7.46 7.22
C ILE A 108 -6.72 6.25 7.88
N ALA A 109 -7.40 5.59 8.83
CA ALA A 109 -6.88 4.41 9.51
C ALA A 109 -6.65 3.24 8.54
N ALA A 110 -7.59 2.97 7.64
CA ALA A 110 -7.47 1.94 6.62
C ALA A 110 -6.29 2.23 5.68
N ALA A 111 -6.17 3.48 5.19
CA ALA A 111 -5.07 3.92 4.36
C ALA A 111 -3.72 3.81 5.09
N THR A 112 -3.64 4.15 6.38
CA THR A 112 -2.41 3.91 7.17
C THR A 112 -2.06 2.43 7.24
N LEU A 113 -3.02 1.53 7.51
CA LEU A 113 -2.76 0.09 7.56
C LEU A 113 -2.32 -0.46 6.20
N MET A 114 -2.93 -0.02 5.10
CA MET A 114 -2.48 -0.35 3.75
C MET A 114 -1.08 0.21 3.47
N GLY A 115 -0.81 1.43 3.90
CA GLY A 115 0.52 2.03 3.85
C GLY A 115 1.57 1.15 4.54
N ILE A 116 1.24 0.52 5.68
CA ILE A 116 2.15 -0.43 6.36
C ILE A 116 2.46 -1.61 5.45
N VAL A 117 1.46 -2.19 4.79
CA VAL A 117 1.65 -3.28 3.83
C VAL A 117 2.56 -2.84 2.67
N PHE A 118 2.33 -1.66 2.10
CA PHE A 118 3.08 -1.13 0.96
C PHE A 118 4.52 -0.78 1.34
N ASN A 119 4.74 -0.03 2.43
CA ASN A 119 6.07 0.36 2.90
C ASN A 119 6.87 -0.85 3.39
N TYR A 120 6.24 -1.83 4.03
CA TYR A 120 6.92 -3.07 4.41
C TYR A 120 7.34 -3.89 3.18
N SER A 121 6.44 -4.00 2.18
CA SER A 121 6.75 -4.66 0.91
C SER A 121 7.90 -3.97 0.18
N TYR A 122 7.90 -2.64 0.18
CA TYR A 122 8.96 -1.81 -0.36
C TYR A 122 10.30 -2.09 0.34
N SER A 123 10.32 -2.13 1.67
CA SER A 123 11.52 -2.42 2.45
C SER A 123 12.10 -3.81 2.14
N ILE A 124 11.27 -4.86 2.08
CA ILE A 124 11.71 -6.21 1.71
C ILE A 124 12.37 -6.20 0.32
N TYR A 125 11.76 -5.51 -0.64
CA TYR A 125 12.31 -5.50 -2.00
C TYR A 125 13.49 -4.55 -2.18
N GLN A 126 13.64 -3.51 -1.38
CA GLN A 126 14.90 -2.75 -1.33
C GLN A 126 16.05 -3.66 -0.91
N GLU A 127 15.86 -4.48 0.13
CA GLU A 127 16.87 -5.46 0.57
C GLU A 127 17.15 -6.50 -0.52
N LYS A 128 16.13 -6.99 -1.23
CA LYS A 128 16.33 -7.88 -2.40
C LYS A 128 17.08 -7.20 -3.53
N ASN A 129 16.72 -5.97 -3.89
CA ASN A 129 17.36 -5.22 -4.97
C ASN A 129 18.83 -4.91 -4.65
N TYR A 130 19.17 -4.68 -3.37
CA TYR A 130 20.55 -4.51 -2.92
C TYR A 130 21.38 -5.79 -3.13
N ASN A 131 20.81 -6.96 -2.78
CA ASN A 131 21.49 -8.25 -2.91
C ASN A 131 21.50 -8.81 -4.33
N ASP A 132 20.47 -8.52 -5.13
CA ASP A 132 20.33 -8.90 -6.53
C ASP A 132 19.78 -7.72 -7.35
N PRO A 133 20.65 -6.90 -7.97
CA PRO A 133 20.24 -5.76 -8.78
C PRO A 133 19.43 -6.11 -10.03
N LYS A 134 19.38 -7.39 -10.44
CA LYS A 134 18.55 -7.84 -11.57
C LYS A 134 17.12 -8.15 -11.17
N SER A 135 16.84 -8.21 -9.86
CA SER A 135 15.50 -8.39 -9.35
C SER A 135 14.60 -7.19 -9.68
N MET A 136 13.29 -7.44 -9.76
CA MET A 136 12.30 -6.39 -10.03
C MET A 136 12.36 -5.32 -8.95
N SER A 137 12.35 -4.05 -9.34
CA SER A 137 12.50 -2.95 -8.39
C SER A 137 11.35 -2.92 -7.35
N ALA A 138 11.67 -2.51 -6.13
CA ALA A 138 10.72 -2.35 -5.04
C ALA A 138 9.53 -1.47 -5.41
N PHE A 139 9.76 -0.44 -6.22
CA PHE A 139 8.71 0.42 -6.78
C PHE A 139 7.67 -0.41 -7.55
N TRP A 140 8.10 -1.24 -8.50
CA TRP A 140 7.15 -2.00 -9.32
C TRP A 140 6.42 -3.09 -8.55
N ILE A 141 7.06 -3.67 -7.53
CA ILE A 141 6.39 -4.64 -6.66
C ILE A 141 5.23 -3.98 -5.91
N VAL A 142 5.48 -2.83 -5.28
CA VAL A 142 4.42 -2.12 -4.56
C VAL A 142 3.36 -1.61 -5.53
N PHE A 143 3.76 -1.06 -6.67
CA PHE A 143 2.82 -0.59 -7.69
C PHE A 143 1.82 -1.68 -8.05
N TRP A 144 2.27 -2.92 -8.31
CA TRP A 144 1.33 -4.01 -8.63
C TRP A 144 0.48 -4.46 -7.45
N ILE A 145 0.99 -4.42 -6.21
CA ILE A 145 0.18 -4.71 -5.03
C ILE A 145 -0.94 -3.66 -4.89
N HIS A 146 -0.59 -2.39 -5.07
CA HIS A 146 -1.49 -1.24 -4.99
C HIS A 146 -2.53 -1.27 -6.12
N GLU A 147 -2.08 -1.51 -7.35
CA GLU A 147 -2.92 -1.59 -8.54
C GLU A 147 -3.96 -2.73 -8.44
N LEU A 148 -3.55 -3.91 -7.99
CA LEU A 148 -4.47 -5.02 -7.77
C LEU A 148 -5.47 -4.72 -6.65
N HIS A 149 -5.03 -4.07 -5.56
CA HIS A 149 -5.92 -3.65 -4.49
C HIS A 149 -6.99 -2.69 -5.04
N ASN A 150 -6.58 -1.63 -5.74
CA ASN A 150 -7.51 -0.64 -6.27
C ASN A 150 -8.43 -1.23 -7.33
N THR A 151 -7.92 -2.11 -8.20
CA THR A 151 -8.74 -2.82 -9.20
C THR A 151 -9.83 -3.66 -8.51
N ILE A 152 -9.48 -4.44 -7.48
CA ILE A 152 -10.45 -5.25 -6.74
C ILE A 152 -11.48 -4.36 -6.03
N ALA A 153 -11.02 -3.29 -5.36
CA ALA A 153 -11.90 -2.33 -4.69
C ALA A 153 -12.88 -1.66 -5.66
N PHE A 154 -12.37 -1.21 -6.82
CA PHE A 154 -13.17 -0.64 -7.91
C PHE A 154 -14.22 -1.63 -8.41
N LEU A 155 -13.84 -2.89 -8.68
CA LEU A 155 -14.78 -3.91 -9.13
C LEU A 155 -15.91 -4.18 -8.09
N ILE A 156 -15.56 -4.18 -6.80
CA ILE A 156 -16.54 -4.35 -5.73
C ILE A 156 -17.52 -3.15 -5.68
N ILE A 157 -17.02 -1.93 -5.85
CA ILE A 157 -17.86 -0.72 -5.82
C ILE A 157 -18.79 -0.67 -7.04
N GLU A 158 -18.25 -0.81 -8.26
CA GLU A 158 -19.00 -0.60 -9.51
C GLU A 158 -19.96 -1.74 -9.86
N PHE A 159 -19.61 -2.97 -9.49
CA PHE A 159 -20.37 -4.18 -9.86
C PHE A 159 -20.95 -4.94 -8.66
N GLY A 160 -20.34 -4.84 -7.48
CA GLY A 160 -20.81 -5.52 -6.28
C GLY A 160 -22.06 -4.91 -5.66
N GLN A 161 -22.33 -3.62 -5.87
CA GLN A 161 -23.57 -2.97 -5.42
C GLN A 161 -24.78 -3.21 -6.34
N LYS A 162 -24.58 -3.87 -7.49
CA LYS A 162 -25.63 -4.17 -8.48
C LYS A 162 -26.23 -5.58 -8.35
N LEU A 163 -25.87 -6.32 -7.29
CA LEU A 163 -26.43 -7.61 -6.90
C LEU A 163 -27.23 -7.48 -5.60
#